data_AF-K3WV89-F1
#
_entry.id   AF-K3WV89-F1
#
_cell.length_a   1.000
_cell.length_b   1.000
_cell.length_c   1.000
_cell.angle_alpha   90.00
_cell.angle_beta   90.00
_cell.angle_gamma   90.00
#
_symmetry.space_group_name_H-M   'P 1'
#
loop_
_entity.id
_entity.type
_entity.pdbx_description
1 polymer ?
#
loop_
_entity_poly.entity_id
_entity_poly.type
_entity_poly.pdbx_seq_one_letter_code
_entity_poly.pdbx_strand_id
1 'polypeptide(L)'
;MTGFRVTHVNSNYKMSPTYPSSFIVPASVSDGELRKISHFRARGRVPAVTYRHRNDAVIARCSQPLVGLRRKRCSSDEAYMTALRRESTGKLLFVDCRSQTSAYGNIALGGGFEVETNIMFMGIENIHSMRDSIRKLFDLIKNEVRGNERSNWLSCLESTRWLEHVRSVLLSCATCVTKLVDEGTSLLIHCSDGWDRTAQLAALTKLCVDPFYRTIKGFEVLIEQEWCAFGHQFRARSGHSSDRSNYWEDDHASPVFMQFIDAVWQLMRQFPCSFEFNERYLIVLLDEAYGKRSGTFLHDCEESRVVRIHDNFSLYQCVDATRISSTSW
;
A
#
# COMPACT_ATOMS: atom_id res chain seq x y z
N MET A 1 -22.89 18.38 6.16
CA MET A 1 -22.67 17.45 5.04
C MET A 1 -21.98 16.20 5.57
N THR A 2 -22.62 15.03 5.62
CA THR A 2 -21.91 13.79 5.99
C THR A 2 -22.32 12.67 5.02
N GLY A 3 -21.69 12.66 3.84
CA GLY A 3 -21.84 11.59 2.85
C GLY A 3 -21.17 10.27 3.25
N PHE A 4 -20.33 10.30 4.28
CA PHE A 4 -19.59 9.15 4.80
C PHE A 4 -19.85 8.95 6.29
N ARG A 5 -19.70 7.72 6.76
CA ARG A 5 -19.78 7.33 8.17
C ARG A 5 -18.62 6.42 8.55
N VAL A 6 -18.25 6.43 9.83
CA VAL A 6 -17.41 5.39 10.41
C VAL A 6 -18.28 4.17 10.68
N THR A 7 -17.84 2.99 10.24
CA THR A 7 -18.44 1.71 10.62
C THR A 7 -17.59 1.00 11.66
N HIS A 8 -18.27 0.34 12.60
CA HIS A 8 -17.65 -0.55 13.61
C HIS A 8 -18.01 -2.01 13.35
N VAL A 9 -18.45 -2.34 12.13
CA VAL A 9 -18.84 -3.70 11.71
C VAL A 9 -17.71 -4.72 11.90
N ASN A 10 -16.45 -4.27 11.90
CA ASN A 10 -15.26 -5.09 12.06
C ASN A 10 -14.59 -4.92 13.43
N SER A 11 -15.28 -4.40 14.44
CA SER A 11 -14.72 -4.15 15.78
C SER A 11 -14.11 -5.38 16.47
N ASN A 12 -14.53 -6.58 16.06
CA ASN A 12 -13.99 -7.85 16.53
C ASN A 12 -13.22 -8.63 15.45
N TYR A 13 -12.86 -7.96 14.35
CA TYR A 13 -12.07 -8.49 13.23
C TYR A 13 -12.68 -9.68 12.47
N LYS A 14 -13.90 -10.12 12.80
CA LYS A 14 -14.53 -11.30 12.17
C LYS A 14 -14.94 -11.08 10.71
N MET A 15 -15.23 -9.84 10.31
CA MET A 15 -15.62 -9.54 8.92
C MET A 15 -14.41 -9.57 7.99
N SER A 16 -13.30 -8.97 8.44
CA SER A 16 -12.00 -9.06 7.77
C SER A 16 -10.88 -8.97 8.81
N PRO A 17 -10.20 -10.11 9.11
CA PRO A 17 -9.10 -10.17 10.08
C PRO A 17 -7.89 -9.29 9.75
N THR A 18 -7.83 -8.76 8.52
CA THR A 18 -6.70 -7.98 8.02
C THR A 18 -7.04 -6.51 7.79
N TYR A 19 -8.26 -6.08 8.12
CA TYR A 19 -8.68 -4.68 8.15
C TYR A 19 -8.67 -4.13 9.57
N PRO A 20 -8.68 -2.80 9.71
CA PRO A 20 -8.85 -2.17 11.01
C PRO A 20 -10.21 -2.49 11.61
N SER A 21 -10.30 -2.31 12.94
CA SER A 21 -11.53 -2.46 13.73
C SER A 21 -12.64 -1.50 13.32
N SER A 22 -12.28 -0.35 12.75
CA SER A 22 -13.21 0.63 12.19
C SER A 22 -12.63 1.28 10.93
N PHE A 23 -13.51 1.65 10.00
CA PHE A 23 -13.14 2.30 8.74
C PHE A 23 -14.31 3.12 8.17
N ILE A 24 -14.04 3.91 7.13
CA ILE A 24 -15.01 4.86 6.57
C ILE A 24 -15.68 4.28 5.32
N VAL A 25 -16.99 4.44 5.24
CA VAL A 25 -17.85 3.99 4.13
C VAL A 25 -18.91 5.05 3.80
N PRO A 26 -19.57 5.01 2.62
CA PRO A 26 -20.72 5.86 2.34
C PRO A 26 -21.82 5.69 3.39
N ALA A 27 -22.41 6.80 3.84
CA ALA A 27 -23.38 6.82 4.93
C ALA A 27 -24.63 5.97 4.62
N SER A 28 -25.04 5.88 3.35
CA SER A 28 -26.20 5.08 2.92
C SER A 28 -25.96 3.57 2.88
N VAL A 29 -24.71 3.10 2.98
CA VAL A 29 -24.39 1.67 2.98
C VAL A 29 -24.53 1.15 4.40
N SER A 30 -25.33 0.10 4.62
CA SER A 30 -25.52 -0.52 5.95
C SER A 30 -24.43 -1.54 6.27
N ASP A 31 -24.22 -1.84 7.55
CA ASP A 31 -23.30 -2.90 7.98
C ASP A 31 -23.73 -4.30 7.49
N GLY A 32 -25.03 -4.50 7.23
CA GLY A 32 -25.53 -5.72 6.60
C GLY A 32 -25.07 -5.89 5.15
N GLU A 33 -25.04 -4.79 4.39
CA GLU A 33 -24.49 -4.80 3.02
C GLU A 33 -22.97 -5.01 3.03
N LEU A 34 -22.23 -4.37 3.95
CA LEU A 34 -20.79 -4.60 4.10
C LEU A 34 -20.46 -6.07 4.34
N ARG A 35 -21.23 -6.77 5.17
CA ARG A 35 -21.09 -8.22 5.38
C ARG A 35 -21.34 -9.02 4.11
N LYS A 36 -22.26 -8.63 3.24
CA LYS A 36 -22.44 -9.31 1.93
C LYS A 36 -21.24 -9.07 1.02
N ILE A 37 -20.76 -7.82 0.97
CA ILE A 37 -19.61 -7.42 0.15
C ILE A 37 -18.33 -8.13 0.60
N SER A 38 -18.14 -8.37 1.90
CA SER A 38 -16.96 -9.09 2.40
C SER A 38 -16.86 -10.54 1.90
N HIS A 39 -17.97 -11.16 1.51
CA HIS A 39 -17.94 -12.48 0.87
C HIS A 39 -17.59 -12.41 -0.63
N PHE A 40 -17.69 -11.23 -1.23
CA PHE A 40 -17.37 -11.00 -2.64
C PHE A 40 -16.01 -10.36 -2.85
N ARG A 41 -15.43 -9.69 -1.86
CA ARG A 41 -14.09 -9.11 -1.90
C ARG A 41 -13.10 -10.08 -1.26
N ALA A 42 -11.98 -10.35 -1.95
CA ALA A 42 -10.96 -11.26 -1.44
C ALA A 42 -10.55 -10.92 0.01
N ARG A 43 -10.54 -11.92 0.90
CA ARG A 43 -10.20 -11.77 2.33
C ARG A 43 -11.10 -10.78 3.11
N GLY A 44 -12.30 -10.50 2.61
CA GLY A 44 -13.24 -9.59 3.26
C GLY A 44 -12.85 -8.11 3.20
N ARG A 45 -11.86 -7.76 2.38
CA ARG A 45 -11.29 -6.40 2.32
C ARG A 45 -12.15 -5.51 1.44
N VAL A 46 -13.31 -5.14 1.98
CA VAL A 46 -14.31 -4.30 1.33
C VAL A 46 -13.74 -2.92 0.98
N PRO A 47 -14.30 -2.21 -0.01
CA PRO A 47 -13.98 -0.81 -0.25
C PRO A 47 -14.09 0.01 1.04
N ALA A 48 -13.01 0.72 1.37
CA ALA A 48 -12.95 1.63 2.51
C ALA A 48 -12.33 2.96 2.03
N VAL A 49 -12.97 4.07 2.38
CA VAL A 49 -12.45 5.42 2.10
C VAL A 49 -11.34 5.73 3.09
N THR A 50 -10.19 6.18 2.61
CA THR A 50 -9.04 6.48 3.47
C THR A 50 -8.54 7.90 3.33
N TYR A 51 -9.02 8.66 2.35
CA TYR A 51 -8.68 10.07 2.17
C TYR A 51 -9.77 10.83 1.40
N ARG A 52 -9.93 12.11 1.72
CA ARG A 52 -10.77 13.07 0.98
C ARG A 52 -9.91 14.30 0.71
N HIS A 53 -9.71 14.62 -0.56
CA HIS A 53 -8.97 15.80 -0.98
C HIS A 53 -9.82 17.06 -0.85
N ARG A 54 -9.18 18.24 -0.87
CA ARG A 54 -9.85 19.55 -0.77
C ARG A 54 -10.87 19.85 -1.88
N ASN A 55 -10.80 19.15 -3.02
CA ASN A 55 -11.79 19.22 -4.11
C ASN A 55 -12.92 18.20 -3.95
N ASP A 56 -13.02 17.57 -2.77
CA ASP A 56 -13.97 16.52 -2.40
C ASP A 56 -13.82 15.17 -3.11
N ALA A 57 -12.84 15.02 -4.00
CA ALA A 57 -12.50 13.71 -4.55
C ALA A 57 -11.91 12.81 -3.45
N VAL A 58 -12.27 11.52 -3.47
CA VAL A 58 -11.87 10.56 -2.43
C VAL A 58 -10.90 9.51 -2.96
N ILE A 59 -10.06 8.99 -2.07
CA ILE A 59 -9.32 7.76 -2.30
C ILE A 59 -9.95 6.68 -1.42
N ALA A 60 -10.40 5.61 -2.06
CA ALA A 60 -10.83 4.38 -1.42
C ALA A 60 -9.91 3.23 -1.82
N ARG A 61 -9.85 2.19 -0.98
CA ARG A 61 -9.07 0.98 -1.24
C ARG A 61 -9.83 -0.30 -0.93
N CYS A 62 -9.49 -1.38 -1.63
CA CYS A 62 -10.01 -2.72 -1.38
C CYS A 62 -9.08 -3.81 -1.93
N SER A 63 -9.49 -5.07 -1.77
CA SER A 63 -8.98 -6.18 -2.58
C SER A 63 -9.76 -6.33 -3.90
N GLN A 64 -9.30 -7.24 -4.76
CA GLN A 64 -10.04 -7.63 -5.95
C GLN A 64 -11.43 -8.21 -5.63
N PRO A 65 -12.39 -8.09 -6.55
CA PRO A 65 -13.65 -8.83 -6.49
C PRO A 65 -13.46 -10.31 -6.88
N LEU A 66 -14.28 -11.19 -6.32
CA LEU A 66 -14.29 -12.64 -6.53
C LEU A 66 -15.23 -13.02 -7.69
N VAL A 67 -14.96 -12.44 -8.86
CA VAL A 67 -15.73 -12.59 -10.10
C VAL A 67 -15.59 -14.03 -10.62
N GLY A 68 -14.35 -14.48 -10.77
CA GLY A 68 -13.98 -15.81 -11.26
C GLY A 68 -14.45 -16.11 -12.68
N LEU A 69 -14.18 -17.33 -13.15
CA LEU A 69 -14.57 -17.80 -14.50
C LEU A 69 -16.09 -17.73 -14.75
N ARG A 70 -16.90 -17.85 -13.69
CA ARG A 70 -18.37 -17.77 -13.76
C ARG A 70 -18.90 -16.34 -13.85
N ARG A 71 -18.03 -15.32 -13.86
CA ARG A 71 -18.41 -13.91 -13.91
C ARG A 71 -19.44 -13.53 -12.84
N LYS A 72 -19.22 -13.99 -11.61
CA LYS A 72 -20.11 -13.70 -10.47
C LYS A 72 -20.24 -12.19 -10.28
N ARG A 73 -21.46 -11.76 -9.94
CA ARG A 73 -21.81 -10.38 -9.60
C ARG A 73 -22.30 -10.31 -8.16
N CYS A 74 -22.19 -9.13 -7.55
CA CYS A 74 -22.67 -8.86 -6.20
C CYS A 74 -23.44 -7.54 -6.21
N SER A 75 -24.76 -7.61 -6.06
CA SER A 75 -25.63 -6.42 -6.06
C SER A 75 -25.27 -5.43 -4.94
N SER A 76 -24.86 -5.94 -3.77
CA SER A 76 -24.37 -5.11 -2.66
C SER A 76 -23.08 -4.36 -3.00
N ASP A 77 -22.14 -5.00 -3.70
CA ASP A 77 -20.89 -4.36 -4.13
C ASP A 77 -21.16 -3.30 -5.21
N GLU A 78 -22.03 -3.60 -6.18
CA GLU A 78 -22.44 -2.65 -7.22
C GLU A 78 -23.20 -1.44 -6.65
N ALA A 79 -24.08 -1.69 -5.67
CA ALA A 79 -24.78 -0.63 -4.93
C ALA A 79 -23.80 0.20 -4.09
N TYR A 80 -22.76 -0.42 -3.51
CA TYR A 80 -21.67 0.31 -2.86
C TYR A 80 -20.96 1.24 -3.83
N MET A 81 -20.58 0.76 -5.03
CA MET A 81 -19.91 1.61 -6.02
C MET A 81 -20.80 2.78 -6.47
N THR A 82 -22.10 2.54 -6.58
CA THR A 82 -23.09 3.59 -6.89
C THR A 82 -23.18 4.61 -5.77
N ALA A 83 -23.21 4.18 -4.50
CA ALA A 83 -23.16 5.06 -3.35
C ALA A 83 -21.85 5.85 -3.31
N LEU A 84 -20.70 5.21 -3.49
CA LEU A 84 -19.40 5.87 -3.52
C LEU A 84 -19.33 6.94 -4.62
N ARG A 85 -19.82 6.64 -5.83
CA ARG A 85 -19.93 7.61 -6.92
C ARG A 85 -20.81 8.79 -6.55
N ARG A 86 -21.94 8.58 -5.87
CA ARG A 86 -22.85 9.65 -5.46
C ARG A 86 -22.22 10.59 -4.43
N GLU A 87 -21.41 10.05 -3.52
CA GLU A 87 -20.71 10.83 -2.50
C GLU A 87 -19.38 11.43 -2.98
N SER A 88 -18.95 11.06 -4.18
CA SER A 88 -17.75 11.60 -4.83
C SER A 88 -18.14 12.81 -5.68
N THR A 89 -17.42 13.93 -5.53
CA THR A 89 -17.47 14.98 -6.56
C THR A 89 -16.78 14.44 -7.82
N GLY A 90 -17.47 14.48 -8.96
CA GLY A 90 -16.91 14.02 -10.24
C GLY A 90 -17.09 12.52 -10.55
N LYS A 91 -16.09 11.93 -11.20
CA LYS A 91 -16.10 10.52 -11.65
C LYS A 91 -15.48 9.61 -10.59
N LEU A 92 -15.80 8.31 -10.65
CA LEU A 92 -15.07 7.26 -9.92
C LEU A 92 -14.27 6.43 -10.92
N LEU A 93 -12.96 6.38 -10.74
CA LEU A 93 -12.02 5.56 -11.50
C LEU A 93 -11.59 4.35 -10.68
N PHE A 94 -11.63 3.18 -11.31
CA PHE A 94 -11.09 1.95 -10.73
C PHE A 94 -9.62 1.84 -11.13
N VAL A 95 -8.74 1.72 -10.14
CA VAL A 95 -7.30 1.62 -10.33
C VAL A 95 -6.86 0.24 -9.87
N ASP A 96 -6.62 -0.65 -10.82
CA ASP A 96 -6.02 -1.95 -10.55
C ASP A 96 -4.51 -1.83 -10.67
N CYS A 97 -3.80 -2.00 -9.56
CA CYS A 97 -2.35 -1.86 -9.53
C CYS A 97 -1.63 -2.89 -10.43
N ARG A 98 -2.31 -3.96 -10.85
CA ARG A 98 -1.71 -5.05 -11.63
C ARG A 98 -1.58 -4.68 -13.10
N SER A 99 -0.84 -5.50 -13.86
CA SER A 99 -0.99 -5.53 -15.31
C SER A 99 -2.34 -6.15 -15.69
N GLN A 100 -2.86 -5.77 -16.85
CA GLN A 100 -4.07 -6.37 -17.41
C GLN A 100 -3.94 -7.90 -17.47
N THR A 101 -2.82 -8.42 -17.98
CA THR A 101 -2.56 -9.87 -18.04
C THR A 101 -2.64 -10.55 -16.67
N SER A 102 -2.02 -9.97 -15.63
CA SER A 102 -2.10 -10.52 -14.28
C SER A 102 -3.52 -10.47 -13.72
N ALA A 103 -4.29 -9.42 -14.02
CA ALA A 103 -5.68 -9.29 -13.60
C ALA A 103 -6.59 -10.36 -14.25
N TYR A 104 -6.42 -10.60 -15.56
CA TYR A 104 -7.10 -11.71 -16.25
C TYR A 104 -6.66 -13.07 -15.72
N GLY A 105 -5.37 -13.27 -15.41
CA GLY A 105 -4.89 -14.50 -14.77
C GLY A 105 -5.58 -14.77 -13.42
N ASN A 106 -5.87 -13.73 -12.64
CA ASN A 106 -6.60 -13.89 -11.38
C ASN A 106 -8.08 -14.29 -11.56
N ILE A 107 -8.69 -14.07 -12.73
CA ILE A 107 -10.04 -14.58 -13.02
C ILE A 107 -10.05 -16.11 -12.99
N ALA A 108 -9.01 -16.75 -13.53
CA ALA A 108 -8.86 -18.20 -13.49
C ALA A 108 -8.72 -18.74 -12.06
N LEU A 109 -8.18 -17.94 -11.14
CA LEU A 109 -8.01 -18.25 -9.72
C LEU A 109 -9.22 -17.83 -8.85
N GLY A 110 -10.33 -17.42 -9.48
CA GLY A 110 -11.57 -17.05 -8.77
C GLY A 110 -11.65 -15.57 -8.36
N GLY A 111 -10.59 -14.79 -8.55
CA GLY A 111 -10.56 -13.34 -8.39
C GLY A 111 -11.03 -12.61 -9.66
N GLY A 112 -10.44 -11.45 -9.95
CA GLY A 112 -10.73 -10.69 -11.17
C GLY A 112 -10.68 -9.19 -10.94
N PHE A 113 -11.52 -8.47 -11.67
CA PHE A 113 -11.67 -7.01 -11.62
C PHE A 113 -13.11 -6.64 -12.00
N GLU A 114 -13.50 -5.40 -11.76
CA GLU A 114 -14.85 -4.90 -11.97
C GLU A 114 -15.24 -4.87 -13.46
N VAL A 115 -16.30 -5.61 -13.80
CA VAL A 115 -16.83 -5.72 -15.18
C VAL A 115 -17.61 -4.45 -15.54
N GLU A 116 -17.52 -3.99 -16.79
CA GLU A 116 -18.27 -2.82 -17.31
C GLU A 116 -17.97 -1.49 -16.56
N THR A 117 -16.76 -1.35 -16.01
CA THR A 117 -16.31 -0.12 -15.36
C THR A 117 -15.12 0.51 -16.07
N ASN A 118 -14.91 1.80 -15.84
CA ASN A 118 -13.70 2.49 -16.28
C ASN A 118 -12.54 2.07 -15.36
N ILE A 119 -11.76 1.10 -15.82
CA ILE A 119 -10.62 0.54 -15.07
C ILE A 119 -9.30 0.90 -15.73
N MET A 120 -8.33 1.28 -14.91
CA MET A 120 -6.97 1.59 -15.30
C MET A 120 -6.01 0.58 -14.66
N PHE A 121 -5.29 -0.15 -15.51
CA PHE A 121 -4.26 -1.11 -15.08
C PHE A 121 -2.90 -0.42 -15.00
N MET A 122 -2.25 -0.50 -13.84
CA MET A 122 -1.00 0.22 -13.58
C MET A 122 0.27 -0.58 -13.92
N GLY A 123 0.15 -1.91 -14.08
CA GLY A 123 1.28 -2.74 -14.49
C GLY A 123 2.33 -3.01 -13.42
N ILE A 124 2.05 -2.76 -12.14
CA ILE A 124 2.99 -3.02 -11.05
C ILE A 124 3.08 -4.54 -10.81
N GLU A 125 4.27 -5.09 -10.99
CA GLU A 125 4.54 -6.53 -10.87
C GLU A 125 4.33 -7.06 -9.44
N ASN A 126 4.28 -8.38 -9.29
CA ASN A 126 3.96 -9.03 -8.01
C ASN A 126 5.17 -9.08 -7.05
N ILE A 127 4.93 -9.61 -5.85
CA ILE A 127 5.93 -9.69 -4.78
C ILE A 127 7.17 -10.53 -5.15
N HIS A 128 7.01 -11.54 -6.02
CA HIS A 128 8.11 -12.41 -6.45
C HIS A 128 9.06 -11.67 -7.38
N SER A 129 8.53 -10.92 -8.35
CA SER A 129 9.33 -10.04 -9.20
C SER A 129 10.15 -9.03 -8.38
N MET A 130 9.55 -8.45 -7.34
CA MET A 130 10.24 -7.49 -6.47
C MET A 130 11.34 -8.17 -5.63
N ARG A 131 11.09 -9.40 -5.13
CA ARG A 131 12.09 -10.20 -4.41
C ARG A 131 13.28 -10.54 -5.31
N ASP A 132 13.02 -10.97 -6.53
CA ASP A 132 14.06 -11.29 -7.52
C ASP A 132 14.86 -10.05 -7.92
N SER A 133 14.18 -8.91 -8.08
CA SER A 133 14.81 -7.64 -8.44
C SER A 133 15.78 -7.14 -7.36
N ILE A 134 15.35 -7.07 -6.09
CA ILE A 134 16.22 -6.62 -5.00
C ILE A 134 17.35 -7.61 -4.74
N ARG A 135 17.14 -8.92 -4.96
CA ARG A 135 18.21 -9.92 -4.87
C ARG A 135 19.34 -9.63 -5.86
N LYS A 136 18.98 -9.40 -7.13
CA LYS A 136 19.96 -9.04 -8.18
C LYS A 136 20.70 -7.75 -7.84
N LEU A 137 20.00 -6.75 -7.30
CA LEU A 137 20.63 -5.50 -6.87
C LEU A 137 21.58 -5.70 -5.70
N PHE A 138 21.19 -6.48 -4.69
CA PHE A 138 22.04 -6.84 -3.57
C PHE A 138 23.29 -7.58 -4.03
N ASP A 139 23.15 -8.59 -4.90
CA ASP A 139 24.28 -9.35 -5.45
C ASP A 139 25.21 -8.46 -6.28
N LEU A 140 24.66 -7.50 -7.02
CA LEU A 140 25.45 -6.52 -7.74
C LEU A 140 26.27 -5.65 -6.78
N ILE A 141 25.64 -5.05 -5.76
CA ILE A 141 26.31 -4.12 -4.82
C ILE A 141 27.30 -4.84 -3.89
N LYS A 142 26.94 -6.01 -3.34
CA LYS A 142 27.81 -6.75 -2.40
C LYS A 142 29.15 -7.13 -3.03
N ASN A 143 29.16 -7.34 -4.34
CA ASN A 143 30.35 -7.73 -5.09
C ASN A 143 31.22 -6.53 -5.55
N GLU A 144 30.80 -5.29 -5.31
CA GLU A 144 31.56 -4.06 -5.65
C GLU A 144 32.57 -3.62 -4.57
N VAL A 145 32.85 -4.46 -3.57
CA VAL A 145 33.77 -4.08 -2.49
C VAL A 145 35.23 -4.07 -2.97
N ARG A 146 35.75 -2.84 -3.17
CA ARG A 146 37.15 -2.37 -3.34
C ARG A 146 37.61 -2.04 -4.76
N GLY A 147 37.32 -0.81 -5.18
CA GLY A 147 38.20 -0.02 -6.08
C GLY A 147 38.27 -0.46 -7.53
N ASN A 148 37.35 -1.32 -7.98
CA ASN A 148 37.34 -1.84 -9.34
C ASN A 148 35.93 -1.69 -9.91
N GLU A 149 35.56 -0.45 -10.26
CA GLU A 149 34.27 -0.16 -10.89
C GLU A 149 34.12 -1.04 -12.15
N ARG A 150 33.03 -1.82 -12.21
CA ARG A 150 32.72 -2.59 -13.42
C ARG A 150 32.46 -1.64 -14.59
N SER A 151 33.16 -1.85 -15.70
CA SER A 151 32.92 -1.11 -16.95
C SER A 151 31.48 -1.25 -17.48
N ASN A 152 30.76 -2.30 -17.08
CA ASN A 152 29.36 -2.56 -17.43
C ASN A 152 28.37 -2.34 -16.26
N TRP A 153 28.74 -1.55 -15.24
CA TRP A 153 27.91 -1.29 -14.05
C TRP A 153 26.46 -0.91 -14.39
N LEU A 154 26.27 0.05 -15.30
CA LEU A 154 24.93 0.54 -15.66
C LEU A 154 24.06 -0.55 -16.30
N SER A 155 24.64 -1.38 -17.17
CA SER A 155 23.93 -2.52 -17.77
C SER A 155 23.60 -3.60 -16.73
N CYS A 156 24.51 -3.85 -15.78
CA CYS A 156 24.22 -4.74 -14.66
C CYS A 156 23.09 -4.18 -13.78
N LEU A 157 23.11 -2.89 -13.47
CA LEU A 157 22.05 -2.21 -12.71
C LEU A 157 20.71 -2.29 -13.42
N GLU A 158 20.68 -2.01 -14.73
CA GLU A 158 19.48 -2.15 -15.57
C GLU A 158 18.92 -3.58 -15.51
N SER A 159 19.78 -4.60 -15.57
CA SER A 159 19.37 -6.01 -15.50
C SER A 159 18.72 -6.42 -14.16
N THR A 160 18.92 -5.65 -13.09
CA THR A 160 18.22 -5.85 -11.81
C THR A 160 16.75 -5.44 -11.90
N ARG A 161 16.41 -4.52 -12.82
CA ARG A 161 15.10 -3.88 -12.98
C ARG A 161 14.59 -3.11 -11.75
N TRP A 162 15.41 -2.92 -10.70
CA TRP A 162 14.95 -2.28 -9.47
C TRP A 162 14.44 -0.86 -9.72
N LEU A 163 15.23 -0.04 -10.42
CA LEU A 163 14.85 1.33 -10.79
C LEU A 163 13.66 1.36 -11.76
N GLU A 164 13.50 0.34 -12.61
CA GLU A 164 12.32 0.21 -13.48
C GLU A 164 11.05 0.02 -12.65
N HIS A 165 11.10 -0.82 -11.61
CA HIS A 165 9.98 -1.06 -10.72
C HIS A 165 9.66 0.15 -9.83
N VAL A 166 10.68 0.83 -9.27
CA VAL A 166 10.48 2.10 -8.53
C VAL A 166 9.83 3.15 -9.43
N ARG A 167 10.33 3.29 -10.68
CA ARG A 167 9.74 4.18 -11.69
C ARG A 167 8.28 3.82 -11.98
N SER A 168 7.96 2.54 -12.14
CA SER A 168 6.59 2.07 -12.39
C SER A 168 5.62 2.50 -11.27
N VAL A 169 6.03 2.35 -10.01
CA VAL A 169 5.25 2.80 -8.85
C VAL A 169 5.07 4.33 -8.87
N LEU A 170 6.14 5.10 -9.11
CA LEU A 170 6.09 6.56 -9.17
C LEU A 170 5.23 7.09 -10.33
N LEU A 171 5.30 6.47 -11.52
CA LEU A 171 4.46 6.84 -12.67
C LEU A 171 2.98 6.54 -12.40
N SER A 172 2.69 5.41 -11.74
CA SER A 172 1.34 5.06 -11.31
C SER A 172 0.81 6.08 -10.29
N CYS A 173 1.66 6.51 -9.35
CA CYS A 173 1.35 7.57 -8.39
C CYS A 173 1.06 8.89 -9.10
N ALA A 174 1.94 9.34 -10.01
CA ALA A 174 1.73 10.57 -10.76
C ALA A 174 0.40 10.54 -11.53
N THR A 175 0.07 9.41 -12.14
CA THR A 175 -1.22 9.20 -12.81
C THR A 175 -2.40 9.36 -11.83
N CYS A 176 -2.32 8.75 -10.66
CA CYS A 176 -3.35 8.89 -9.62
C CYS A 176 -3.49 10.34 -9.14
N VAL A 177 -2.36 11.05 -8.95
CA VAL A 177 -2.35 12.47 -8.57
C VAL A 177 -3.05 13.32 -9.63
N THR A 178 -2.72 13.16 -10.91
CA THR A 178 -3.40 13.88 -12.01
C THR A 178 -4.90 13.61 -12.03
N LYS A 179 -5.31 12.35 -11.89
CA LYS A 179 -6.75 12.00 -11.83
C LYS A 179 -7.45 12.63 -10.63
N LEU A 180 -6.83 12.61 -9.46
CA LEU A 180 -7.43 13.12 -8.23
C LEU A 180 -7.48 14.66 -8.19
N VAL A 181 -6.39 15.31 -8.55
CA VAL A 181 -6.19 16.76 -8.37
C VAL A 181 -6.68 17.53 -9.58
N ASP A 182 -6.21 17.18 -10.78
CA ASP A 182 -6.45 17.97 -12.00
C ASP A 182 -7.83 17.66 -12.59
N GLU A 183 -8.24 16.38 -12.56
CA GLU A 183 -9.53 15.93 -13.11
C GLU A 183 -10.66 15.83 -12.07
N GLY A 184 -10.36 16.04 -10.77
CA GLY A 184 -11.35 15.89 -9.69
C GLY A 184 -12.00 14.51 -9.65
N THR A 185 -11.27 13.46 -10.03
CA THR A 185 -11.78 12.09 -10.10
C THR A 185 -11.43 11.31 -8.84
N SER A 186 -12.44 10.72 -8.20
CA SER A 186 -12.25 9.84 -7.06
C SER A 186 -11.69 8.48 -7.50
N LEU A 187 -10.85 7.88 -6.65
CA LEU A 187 -10.09 6.68 -6.97
C LEU A 187 -10.50 5.51 -6.07
N LEU A 188 -10.84 4.37 -6.65
CA LEU A 188 -10.89 3.09 -5.94
C LEU A 188 -9.66 2.26 -6.33
N ILE A 189 -8.68 2.20 -5.43
CA ILE A 189 -7.39 1.54 -5.67
C ILE A 189 -7.41 0.13 -5.11
N HIS A 190 -7.09 -0.87 -5.93
CA HIS A 190 -6.95 -2.26 -5.48
C HIS A 190 -5.86 -3.00 -6.25
N CYS A 191 -5.52 -4.19 -5.78
CA CYS A 191 -4.70 -5.15 -6.51
C CYS A 191 -5.35 -6.53 -6.32
N SER A 192 -4.58 -7.61 -6.17
CA SER A 192 -5.14 -8.91 -5.76
C SER A 192 -5.66 -8.87 -4.32
N ASP A 193 -4.76 -8.80 -3.33
CA ASP A 193 -5.14 -8.83 -1.91
C ASP A 193 -5.37 -7.44 -1.30
N GLY A 194 -4.97 -6.35 -1.94
CA GLY A 194 -5.24 -5.00 -1.47
C GLY A 194 -4.37 -4.50 -0.31
N TRP A 195 -3.21 -5.12 -0.05
CA TRP A 195 -2.30 -4.76 1.05
C TRP A 195 -0.83 -4.50 0.64
N ASP A 196 -0.44 -4.78 -0.61
CA ASP A 196 0.93 -4.55 -1.09
C ASP A 196 0.96 -3.31 -1.99
N ARG A 197 0.80 -3.50 -3.31
CA ARG A 197 0.76 -2.42 -4.31
C ARG A 197 -0.29 -1.35 -4.03
N THR A 198 -1.43 -1.76 -3.46
CA THR A 198 -2.48 -0.84 -3.04
C THR A 198 -2.01 0.08 -1.90
N ALA A 199 -1.26 -0.43 -0.93
CA ALA A 199 -0.68 0.39 0.14
C ALA A 199 0.35 1.37 -0.41
N GLN A 200 1.24 0.90 -1.30
CA GLN A 200 2.22 1.75 -1.99
C GLN A 200 1.53 2.91 -2.71
N LEU A 201 0.56 2.61 -3.57
CA LEU A 201 -0.06 3.59 -4.45
C LEU A 201 -0.96 4.56 -3.68
N ALA A 202 -1.76 4.07 -2.72
CA ALA A 202 -2.60 4.92 -1.89
C ALA A 202 -1.73 5.85 -1.01
N ALA A 203 -0.69 5.33 -0.38
CA ALA A 203 0.18 6.14 0.48
C ALA A 203 0.95 7.21 -0.31
N LEU A 204 1.58 6.85 -1.44
CA LEU A 204 2.31 7.81 -2.27
C LEU A 204 1.39 8.88 -2.87
N THR A 205 0.19 8.52 -3.30
CA THR A 205 -0.78 9.50 -3.83
C THR A 205 -1.11 10.52 -2.75
N LYS A 206 -1.44 10.07 -1.54
CA LYS A 206 -1.71 10.96 -0.39
C LYS A 206 -0.51 11.85 -0.05
N LEU A 207 0.70 11.28 0.00
CA LEU A 207 1.94 11.99 0.27
C LEU A 207 2.18 13.16 -0.71
N CYS A 208 1.87 12.94 -2.00
CA CYS A 208 2.01 13.94 -3.04
C CYS A 208 0.97 15.07 -2.94
N VAL A 209 -0.27 14.76 -2.54
CA VAL A 209 -1.39 15.73 -2.60
C VAL A 209 -1.68 16.44 -1.28
N ASP A 210 -1.15 15.95 -0.16
CA ASP A 210 -1.38 16.54 1.17
C ASP A 210 -0.04 16.86 1.87
N PRO A 211 0.29 18.15 2.08
CA PRO A 211 1.49 18.55 2.80
C PRO A 211 1.58 17.98 4.22
N PHE A 212 0.46 17.66 4.87
CA PHE A 212 0.47 17.07 6.20
C PHE A 212 1.31 15.80 6.22
N TYR A 213 1.14 14.89 5.25
CA TYR A 213 1.88 13.62 5.21
C TYR A 213 3.38 13.78 4.92
N ARG A 214 3.87 14.98 4.58
CA ARG A 214 5.29 15.30 4.39
C ARG A 214 5.95 15.88 5.65
N THR A 215 5.17 16.10 6.71
CA THR A 215 5.68 16.29 8.06
C THR A 215 6.09 14.95 8.65
N ILE A 216 6.98 14.93 9.66
CA ILE A 216 7.30 13.73 10.43
C ILE A 216 6.00 13.12 10.94
N LYS A 217 5.18 13.92 11.65
CA LYS A 217 3.96 13.40 12.27
C LYS A 217 2.97 12.85 11.25
N GLY A 218 2.78 13.55 10.14
CA GLY A 218 1.89 13.07 9.09
C GLY A 218 2.42 11.82 8.43
N PHE A 219 3.73 11.68 8.21
CA PHE A 219 4.29 10.46 7.62
C PHE A 219 4.10 9.24 8.53
N GLU A 220 4.23 9.41 9.86
CA GLU A 220 3.86 8.37 10.84
C GLU A 220 2.39 7.97 10.70
N VAL A 221 1.48 8.96 10.64
CA VAL A 221 0.03 8.71 10.46
C VAL A 221 -0.25 8.01 9.12
N LEU A 222 0.46 8.38 8.06
CA LEU A 222 0.34 7.75 6.74
C LEU A 222 0.73 6.27 6.80
N ILE A 223 1.87 5.97 7.43
CA ILE A 223 2.35 4.58 7.61
C ILE A 223 1.36 3.81 8.49
N GLU A 224 0.97 4.39 9.63
CA GLU A 224 0.04 3.75 10.57
C GLU A 224 -1.32 3.46 9.94
N GLN A 225 -1.82 4.34 9.09
CA GLN A 225 -3.06 4.12 8.38
C GLN A 225 -2.87 3.10 7.24
N GLU A 226 -2.06 3.43 6.23
CA GLU A 226 -2.08 2.71 4.95
C GLU A 226 -1.30 1.39 4.95
N TRP A 227 -0.37 1.20 5.89
CA TRP A 227 0.49 0.02 5.94
C TRP A 227 0.04 -0.90 7.08
N CYS A 228 0.51 -0.63 8.31
CA CYS A 228 -0.38 -0.24 9.37
C CYS A 228 -1.68 -1.01 9.59
N ALA A 229 -2.70 -0.23 9.93
CA ALA A 229 -4.07 -0.60 10.22
C ALA A 229 -4.70 -1.40 9.07
N PHE A 230 -4.40 -1.04 7.82
CA PHE A 230 -4.88 -1.76 6.64
C PHE A 230 -4.13 -3.07 6.33
N GLY A 231 -3.24 -3.55 7.22
CA GLY A 231 -2.78 -4.93 7.24
C GLY A 231 -1.82 -5.30 6.11
N HIS A 232 -0.87 -4.41 5.79
CA HIS A 232 0.35 -4.84 5.13
C HIS A 232 1.05 -5.91 5.98
N GLN A 233 1.40 -7.02 5.35
CA GLN A 233 1.92 -8.20 6.04
C GLN A 233 3.40 -8.04 6.41
N PHE A 234 3.74 -7.09 7.28
CA PHE A 234 5.14 -6.75 7.59
C PHE A 234 5.96 -7.96 8.05
N ARG A 235 5.40 -8.83 8.90
CA ARG A 235 6.09 -10.02 9.40
C ARG A 235 6.41 -10.98 8.26
N ALA A 236 5.42 -11.27 7.41
CA ALA A 236 5.63 -12.15 6.26
C ALA A 236 6.59 -11.54 5.23
N ARG A 237 6.41 -10.26 4.89
CA ARG A 237 7.20 -9.56 3.85
C ARG A 237 8.66 -9.36 4.25
N SER A 238 8.93 -9.21 5.55
CA SER A 238 10.30 -9.02 6.07
C SER A 238 11.04 -10.34 6.30
N GLY A 239 10.45 -11.49 5.93
CA GLY A 239 11.06 -12.82 6.13
C GLY A 239 11.13 -13.21 7.60
N HIS A 240 10.18 -12.73 8.42
CA HIS A 240 10.09 -13.08 9.84
C HIS A 240 9.14 -14.26 10.08
N SER A 241 8.99 -15.11 9.08
CA SER A 241 8.24 -16.35 9.17
C SER A 241 8.88 -17.29 10.20
N SER A 242 8.09 -18.23 10.70
CA SER A 242 8.56 -19.22 11.68
C SER A 242 9.37 -20.34 11.03
N ASP A 243 9.34 -20.42 9.70
CA ASP A 243 10.12 -21.38 8.96
C ASP A 243 11.57 -20.90 8.85
N ARG A 244 12.54 -21.80 8.86
CA ARG A 244 13.97 -21.42 8.85
C ARG A 244 14.48 -21.00 7.46
N SER A 245 13.57 -20.67 6.54
CA SER A 245 13.95 -20.22 5.19
C SER A 245 14.67 -18.87 5.27
N ASN A 246 15.71 -18.72 4.46
CA ASN A 246 16.31 -17.41 4.27
C ASN A 246 15.33 -16.52 3.48
N TYR A 247 15.45 -15.19 3.62
CA TYR A 247 14.58 -14.21 2.96
C TYR A 247 14.39 -14.45 1.45
N TRP A 248 15.44 -14.94 0.76
CA TRP A 248 15.41 -15.21 -0.68
C TRP A 248 14.59 -16.45 -1.08
N GLU A 249 14.35 -17.36 -0.14
CA GLU A 249 13.66 -18.64 -0.34
C GLU A 249 12.23 -18.61 0.23
N ASP A 250 11.91 -17.65 1.09
CA ASP A 250 10.56 -17.45 1.61
C ASP A 250 9.66 -16.84 0.53
N ASP A 251 8.67 -17.62 0.07
CA ASP A 251 7.74 -17.20 -0.97
C ASP A 251 6.86 -16.01 -0.59
N HIS A 252 6.71 -15.71 0.70
CA HIS A 252 5.96 -14.58 1.20
C HIS A 252 6.80 -13.34 1.45
N ALA A 253 8.13 -13.47 1.49
CA ALA A 253 9.06 -12.36 1.66
C ALA A 253 9.15 -11.52 0.39
N SER A 254 9.22 -10.19 0.53
CA SER A 254 9.33 -9.25 -0.58
C SER A 254 9.56 -7.81 -0.10
N PRO A 255 10.37 -7.00 -0.81
CA PRO A 255 10.79 -5.67 -0.38
C PRO A 255 9.74 -4.58 -0.65
N VAL A 256 8.45 -4.85 -0.39
CA VAL A 256 7.34 -3.96 -0.77
C VAL A 256 7.40 -2.62 -0.04
N PHE A 257 7.64 -2.65 1.28
CA PHE A 257 7.81 -1.44 2.07
C PHE A 257 9.13 -0.72 1.73
N MET A 258 10.21 -1.46 1.48
CA MET A 258 11.48 -0.87 1.00
C MET A 258 11.31 -0.12 -0.32
N GLN A 259 10.56 -0.68 -1.28
CA GLN A 259 10.25 -0.01 -2.54
C GLN A 259 9.42 1.26 -2.33
N PHE A 260 8.52 1.29 -1.36
CA PHE A 260 7.80 2.51 -0.99
C PHE A 260 8.76 3.56 -0.42
N ILE A 261 9.64 3.18 0.50
CA ILE A 261 10.63 4.11 1.08
C ILE A 261 11.61 4.63 0.02
N ASP A 262 12.05 3.79 -0.92
CA ASP A 262 12.86 4.22 -2.08
C ASP A 262 12.08 5.25 -2.90
N ALA A 263 10.83 4.98 -3.26
CA ALA A 263 9.98 5.94 -3.98
C ALA A 263 9.83 7.28 -3.22
N VAL A 264 9.71 7.28 -1.89
CA VAL A 264 9.71 8.50 -1.07
C VAL A 264 11.06 9.22 -1.14
N TRP A 265 12.17 8.49 -1.05
CA TRP A 265 13.51 9.06 -1.20
C TRP A 265 13.72 9.70 -2.58
N GLN A 266 13.23 9.08 -3.66
CA GLN A 266 13.26 9.67 -5.00
C GLN A 266 12.47 11.00 -5.06
N LEU A 267 11.32 11.09 -4.38
CA LEU A 267 10.56 12.33 -4.29
C LEU A 267 11.31 13.40 -3.47
N MET A 268 11.95 13.02 -2.36
CA MET A 268 12.79 13.94 -1.56
C MET A 268 13.97 14.47 -2.38
N ARG A 269 14.57 13.63 -3.24
CA ARG A 269 15.65 14.04 -4.14
C ARG A 269 15.21 15.07 -5.16
N GLN A 270 14.00 14.92 -5.71
CA GLN A 270 13.42 15.86 -6.68
C GLN A 270 12.85 17.13 -6.03
N PHE A 271 12.38 17.04 -4.79
CA PHE A 271 11.75 18.12 -4.04
C PHE A 271 12.41 18.32 -2.67
N PRO A 272 13.66 18.81 -2.62
CA PRO A 272 14.48 18.81 -1.40
C PRO A 272 13.93 19.68 -0.26
N CYS A 273 13.03 20.63 -0.55
CA CYS A 273 12.43 21.52 0.44
C CYS A 273 10.97 21.13 0.81
N SER A 274 10.49 19.98 0.32
CA SER A 274 9.07 19.60 0.45
C SER A 274 8.77 18.69 1.64
N PHE A 275 9.79 18.21 2.35
CA PHE A 275 9.68 17.21 3.42
C PHE A 275 10.36 17.71 4.69
N GLU A 276 9.74 17.46 5.84
CA GLU A 276 10.32 17.79 7.15
C GLU A 276 11.39 16.78 7.58
N PHE A 277 11.23 15.52 7.21
CA PHE A 277 12.16 14.44 7.54
C PHE A 277 13.29 14.31 6.50
N ASN A 278 14.38 13.66 6.90
CA ASN A 278 15.58 13.46 6.09
C ASN A 278 15.80 11.99 5.73
N GLU A 279 16.85 11.70 4.96
CA GLU A 279 17.21 10.34 4.54
C GLU A 279 17.48 9.40 5.72
N ARG A 280 18.08 9.89 6.81
CA ARG A 280 18.35 9.08 8.01
C ARG A 280 17.05 8.55 8.62
N TYR A 281 16.00 9.37 8.65
CA TYR A 281 14.68 8.93 9.12
C TYR A 281 14.11 7.79 8.27
N LEU A 282 14.26 7.85 6.95
CA LEU A 282 13.84 6.76 6.06
C LEU A 282 14.63 5.47 6.30
N ILE A 283 15.95 5.57 6.52
CA ILE A 283 16.79 4.41 6.85
C ILE A 283 16.36 3.80 8.18
N VAL A 284 16.08 4.62 9.19
CA VAL A 284 15.59 4.13 10.49
C VAL A 284 14.29 3.35 10.34
N LEU A 285 13.35 3.79 9.50
CA LEU A 285 12.11 3.05 9.23
C LEU A 285 12.38 1.66 8.63
N LEU A 286 13.38 1.55 7.74
CA LEU A 286 13.76 0.27 7.15
C LEU A 286 14.44 -0.63 8.18
N ASP A 287 15.39 -0.10 8.95
CA ASP A 287 16.05 -0.86 10.03
C ASP A 287 15.03 -1.44 11.02
N GLU A 288 13.94 -0.72 11.28
CA GLU A 288 12.87 -1.18 12.16
C GLU A 288 12.00 -2.25 11.52
N ALA A 289 11.61 -2.06 10.26
CA ALA A 289 10.81 -3.04 9.53
C ALA A 289 11.52 -4.41 9.45
N TYR A 290 12.84 -4.41 9.25
CA TYR A 290 13.63 -5.65 9.14
C TYR A 290 14.26 -6.12 10.45
N GLY A 291 14.49 -5.22 11.42
CA GLY A 291 15.28 -5.49 12.63
C GLY A 291 14.51 -6.00 13.85
N LYS A 292 13.16 -6.03 13.82
CA LYS A 292 12.29 -6.51 14.93
C LYS A 292 12.50 -5.78 16.27
N ARG A 293 12.90 -4.51 16.25
CA ARG A 293 13.28 -3.77 17.47
C ARG A 293 12.09 -3.13 18.20
N SER A 294 11.04 -2.75 17.47
CA SER A 294 9.83 -2.11 18.00
C SER A 294 8.57 -2.85 17.53
N GLY A 295 7.45 -2.63 18.24
CA GLY A 295 6.16 -3.27 18.00
C GLY A 295 5.45 -2.84 16.70
N THR A 296 5.84 -1.71 16.12
CA THR A 296 5.14 -1.06 15.00
C THR A 296 4.98 -1.98 13.77
N PHE A 297 6.04 -2.72 13.41
CA PHE A 297 6.10 -3.55 12.21
C PHE A 297 6.15 -5.08 12.49
N LEU A 298 5.90 -5.54 13.72
CA LEU A 298 6.09 -6.96 14.10
C LEU A 298 5.05 -7.94 13.56
N HIS A 299 3.88 -7.45 13.15
CA HIS A 299 2.72 -8.29 12.85
C HIS A 299 2.07 -7.92 11.53
N ASP A 300 1.28 -8.87 10.99
CA ASP A 300 0.71 -8.75 9.65
C ASP A 300 -0.62 -7.98 9.59
N CYS A 301 -1.23 -7.67 10.74
CA CYS A 301 -2.48 -6.92 10.82
C CYS A 301 -2.70 -6.27 12.19
N GLU A 302 -3.67 -5.35 12.26
CA GLU A 302 -4.09 -4.69 13.50
C GLU A 302 -4.54 -5.68 14.58
N GLU A 303 -5.38 -6.67 14.25
CA GLU A 303 -5.87 -7.69 15.20
C GLU A 303 -4.70 -8.37 15.94
N SER A 304 -3.68 -8.80 15.19
CA SER A 304 -2.52 -9.47 15.76
C SER A 304 -1.67 -8.57 16.66
N ARG A 305 -1.61 -7.25 16.37
CA ARG A 305 -0.94 -6.27 17.24
C ARG A 305 -1.71 -6.02 18.52
N VAL A 306 -3.02 -5.84 18.43
CA VAL A 306 -3.86 -5.54 19.60
C VAL A 306 -3.88 -6.71 20.59
N VAL A 307 -3.81 -7.96 20.11
CA VAL A 307 -3.79 -9.13 21.00
C VAL A 307 -2.44 -9.30 21.74
N ARG A 308 -1.35 -8.72 21.23
CA ARG A 308 0.02 -8.94 21.74
C ARG A 308 0.59 -7.71 22.47
N ILE A 309 -0.20 -7.17 23.40
CA ILE A 309 0.03 -5.88 24.09
C ILE A 309 1.41 -5.78 24.79
N HIS A 310 2.03 -6.91 25.13
CA HIS A 310 3.33 -6.92 25.81
C HIS A 310 4.53 -6.57 24.92
N ASP A 311 4.36 -6.51 23.58
CA ASP A 311 5.41 -6.13 22.61
C ASP A 311 5.33 -4.64 22.20
N ASN A 312 4.56 -3.82 22.92
CA ASN A 312 4.08 -2.48 22.50
C ASN A 312 5.01 -1.28 22.76
N PHE A 313 6.31 -1.37 22.48
CA PHE A 313 7.06 -0.12 22.27
C PHE A 313 6.81 0.38 20.86
N SER A 314 6.11 1.50 20.71
CA SER A 314 5.92 2.15 19.42
C SER A 314 7.25 2.73 18.95
N LEU A 315 7.57 2.54 17.68
CA LEU A 315 8.74 3.16 17.07
C LEU A 315 8.81 4.66 17.33
N TYR A 316 7.66 5.34 17.22
CA TYR A 316 7.53 6.79 17.32
C TYR A 316 7.78 7.33 18.74
N GLN A 317 7.84 6.44 19.74
CA GLN A 317 8.23 6.80 21.11
C GLN A 317 9.73 6.68 21.33
N CYS A 318 10.41 5.81 20.58
CA CYS A 318 11.85 5.55 20.70
C CYS A 318 12.69 6.41 19.75
N VAL A 319 12.14 6.71 18.58
CA VAL A 319 12.75 7.60 17.59
C VAL A 319 12.32 9.01 17.93
N ASP A 320 13.19 9.74 18.63
CA ASP A 320 13.07 11.20 18.69
C ASP A 320 13.42 11.75 17.30
N ALA A 321 12.43 11.72 16.41
CA ALA A 321 12.58 12.09 15.00
C ALA A 321 13.08 13.52 14.85
N THR A 322 12.86 14.39 15.85
CA THR A 322 13.42 15.74 15.89
C THR A 322 14.93 15.75 16.13
N ARG A 323 15.47 14.82 16.92
CA ARG A 323 16.93 14.66 17.11
C ARG A 323 17.61 14.03 15.89
N ILE A 324 16.96 13.04 15.26
CA ILE A 324 17.51 12.37 14.06
C ILE A 324 17.41 13.26 12.81
N SER A 325 16.41 14.16 12.75
CA SER A 325 16.30 15.17 11.70
C SER A 325 17.25 16.37 11.89
N SER A 326 17.57 16.74 13.14
CA SER A 326 18.38 17.91 13.48
C SER A 326 19.89 17.78 13.26
N THR A 327 20.41 16.57 13.00
CA THR A 327 21.83 16.39 12.69
C THR A 327 22.10 16.64 11.21
N SER A 328 22.07 17.92 10.83
CA SER A 328 22.63 18.41 9.58
C SER A 328 24.15 18.59 9.67
N TRP A 329 24.78 18.48 8.50
CA TRP A 329 26.21 18.57 8.14
C TRP A 329 26.97 17.25 8.16
#